data_AF-A0A075HJM2-F1
#
_entry.id   AF-A0A075HJM2-F1
#
_cell.length_a   1.000
_cell.length_b   1.000
_cell.length_c   1.000
_cell.angle_alpha   90.00
_cell.angle_beta   90.00
_cell.angle_gamma   90.00
#
_symmetry.space_group_name_H-M   'P 1'
#
loop_
_entity.id
_entity.type
_entity.pdbx_description
1 polymer ?
#
loop_
_entity_poly.entity_id
_entity_poly.type
_entity_poly.pdbx_seq_one_letter_code
_entity_poly.pdbx_strand_id
1 'polypeptide(L)'
;MAVLIGVVVASFLVYLIPEDTKMKIIVSDFEKHLDANKEKVSMEVTGIDSSFKKLMENELSPDQYIMIAETSSSQINSLVIELTNSGATEEWTESYVNYIGALKKLNEKITETIVVANLMNSNNNSNSINEIIAKIHQLEMESQDLIKKSDNTRP
;
A
#
# COMPACT_ATOMS: atom_id res chain seq x y z
N MET A 1 -20.52 -28.04 -11.26
CA MET A 1 -19.44 -28.23 -10.28
C MET A 1 -18.63 -26.95 -10.24
N ALA A 2 -18.70 -26.19 -9.14
CA ALA A 2 -17.75 -25.11 -8.89
C ALA A 2 -16.68 -25.71 -7.97
N VAL A 3 -15.47 -25.88 -8.49
CA VAL A 3 -14.33 -26.23 -7.65
C VAL A 3 -13.90 -24.94 -6.96
N LEU A 4 -14.25 -24.80 -5.68
CA LEU A 4 -13.54 -23.92 -4.77
C LEU A 4 -12.13 -24.50 -4.65
N ILE A 5 -11.17 -23.94 -5.38
CA ILE A 5 -9.76 -24.19 -5.13
C ILE A 5 -9.47 -23.48 -3.81
N GLY A 6 -9.58 -24.23 -2.71
CA GLY A 6 -9.23 -23.74 -1.40
C GLY A 6 -7.76 -23.35 -1.41
N VAL A 7 -7.49 -22.05 -1.33
CA VAL A 7 -6.15 -21.59 -0.96
C VAL A 7 -6.01 -21.96 0.51
N VAL A 8 -5.26 -23.02 0.79
CA VAL A 8 -4.71 -23.22 2.13
C VAL A 8 -3.71 -22.10 2.31
N VAL A 9 -4.15 -20.97 2.87
CA VAL A 9 -3.23 -19.98 3.42
C VAL A 9 -2.66 -20.67 4.65
N ALA A 10 -1.53 -21.37 4.50
CA ALA A 10 -0.79 -21.77 5.68
C ALA A 10 -0.41 -20.49 6.41
N SER A 11 -0.96 -20.30 7.60
CA SER A 11 -0.77 -19.10 8.40
C SER A 11 0.71 -18.94 8.75
N PHE A 12 1.28 -17.76 8.52
CA PHE A 12 2.55 -17.38 9.14
C PHE A 12 2.27 -16.87 10.56
N LEU A 13 3.21 -17.11 11.47
CA LEU A 13 3.12 -16.63 12.84
C LEU A 13 4.01 -15.39 12.97
N VAL A 14 3.46 -14.36 13.61
CA VAL A 14 4.17 -13.13 13.97
C VAL A 14 4.28 -13.07 15.49
N TYR A 15 5.51 -13.14 15.99
CA TYR A 15 5.79 -13.01 17.42
C TYR A 15 6.52 -11.71 17.73
N LEU A 16 6.15 -11.05 18.82
CA LEU A 16 6.88 -9.92 19.40
C LEU A 16 7.74 -10.42 20.56
N ILE A 17 9.06 -10.33 20.43
CA ILE A 17 9.99 -10.68 21.52
C ILE A 17 10.70 -9.42 22.00
N PRO A 18 10.70 -9.12 23.31
CA PRO A 18 11.49 -8.03 23.87
C PRO A 18 12.97 -8.43 23.90
N GLU A 19 13.83 -7.66 23.22
CA GLU A 19 15.28 -7.84 23.24
C GLU A 19 15.95 -6.52 23.67
N ASP A 20 16.46 -6.50 24.91
CA ASP A 20 17.20 -5.44 25.62
C ASP A 20 16.57 -4.04 25.74
N THR A 21 15.67 -3.63 24.84
CA THR A 21 14.79 -2.43 24.85
C THR A 21 13.99 -2.27 23.55
N LYS A 22 14.23 -3.10 22.52
CA LYS A 22 13.55 -3.05 21.22
C LYS A 22 12.65 -4.27 21.02
N MET A 23 11.47 -4.07 20.45
CA MET A 23 10.60 -5.17 20.03
C MET A 23 11.11 -5.74 18.71
N LYS A 24 11.35 -7.05 18.66
CA LYS A 24 11.69 -7.79 17.44
C LYS A 24 10.48 -8.56 16.95
N ILE A 25 10.12 -8.37 15.68
CA ILE A 25 9.11 -9.18 14.99
C ILE A 25 9.82 -10.42 14.44
N ILE A 26 9.30 -11.60 14.74
CA ILE A 26 9.76 -12.86 14.15
C ILE A 26 8.66 -13.38 13.22
N VAL A 27 9.02 -13.53 11.95
CA VAL A 27 8.17 -14.11 10.90
C VAL A 27 8.62 -15.54 10.63
N SER A 28 7.69 -16.49 10.68
CA SER A 28 7.99 -17.91 10.45
C SER A 28 8.15 -18.28 8.97
N ASP A 29 7.55 -17.51 8.07
CA ASP A 29 7.49 -17.77 6.62
C ASP A 29 7.42 -16.43 5.87
N PHE A 30 8.55 -16.00 5.29
CA PHE A 30 8.68 -14.69 4.65
C PHE A 30 7.89 -14.58 3.34
N GLU A 31 7.73 -15.69 2.60
CA GLU A 31 6.95 -15.72 1.37
C GLU A 31 5.48 -15.44 1.68
N LYS A 32 4.90 -16.22 2.59
CA LYS A 32 3.49 -16.06 2.95
C LYS A 32 3.20 -14.75 3.66
N HIS A 33 4.13 -14.28 4.48
CA HIS A 33 4.02 -12.96 5.09
C HIS A 33 3.97 -11.86 4.04
N LEU A 34 4.84 -11.92 3.02
CA LEU A 34 4.84 -10.94 1.94
C LEU A 34 3.57 -11.04 1.08
N ASP A 35 3.13 -12.25 0.73
CA ASP A 35 1.92 -12.47 -0.07
C ASP A 35 0.64 -12.00 0.64
N ALA A 36 0.52 -12.28 1.93
CA ALA A 36 -0.61 -11.80 2.73
C ALA A 36 -0.64 -10.26 2.82
N ASN A 37 0.52 -9.61 2.90
CA ASN A 37 0.60 -8.15 2.86
C ASN A 37 0.23 -7.60 1.48
N LYS A 38 0.66 -8.26 0.40
CA LYS A 38 0.27 -7.92 -0.98
C LYS A 38 -1.23 -8.01 -1.20
N GLU A 39 -1.88 -9.05 -0.69
CA GLU A 39 -3.34 -9.21 -0.76
C GLU A 39 -4.06 -8.07 -0.02
N LYS A 40 -3.68 -7.79 1.23
CA LYS A 40 -4.26 -6.69 2.03
C LYS A 40 -4.14 -5.35 1.31
N VAL A 41 -2.96 -5.02 0.79
CA VAL A 41 -2.70 -3.76 0.09
C VAL A 41 -3.48 -3.68 -1.23
N SER A 42 -3.62 -4.79 -1.96
CA SER A 42 -4.40 -4.83 -3.19
C SER A 42 -5.88 -4.49 -2.93
N MET A 43 -6.45 -5.03 -1.85
CA MET A 43 -7.81 -4.69 -1.42
C MET A 43 -7.93 -3.20 -1.05
N GLU A 44 -6.97 -2.70 -0.27
CA GLU A 44 -6.95 -1.29 0.19
C GLU A 44 -6.85 -0.32 -0.99
N VAL A 45 -5.91 -0.54 -1.91
CA VAL A 45 -5.71 0.29 -3.11
C VAL A 45 -6.94 0.27 -4.01
N THR A 46 -7.59 -0.88 -4.18
CA THR A 46 -8.85 -0.98 -4.94
C THR A 46 -9.95 -0.11 -4.32
N GLY A 47 -10.04 -0.09 -2.99
CA GLY A 47 -10.99 0.75 -2.25
C GLY A 47 -10.69 2.24 -2.42
N ILE A 48 -9.42 2.65 -2.33
CA ILE A 48 -8.99 4.03 -2.54
C ILE A 48 -9.27 4.48 -3.97
N ASP A 49 -8.93 3.67 -4.97
CA ASP A 49 -9.10 4.01 -6.38
C ASP A 49 -10.59 4.13 -6.73
N SER A 50 -11.43 3.25 -6.19
CA SER A 50 -12.89 3.38 -6.31
C SER A 50 -13.40 4.66 -5.65
N SER A 51 -12.90 5.00 -4.46
CA SER A 51 -13.29 6.22 -3.75
C SER A 51 -12.81 7.48 -4.46
N PHE A 52 -11.61 7.47 -5.03
CA PHE A 52 -11.06 8.58 -5.79
C PHE A 52 -11.83 8.80 -7.09
N LYS A 53 -12.21 7.71 -7.78
CA LYS A 53 -13.10 7.81 -8.93
C LYS A 53 -14.43 8.48 -8.57
N LYS A 54 -15.07 8.04 -7.48
CA LYS A 54 -16.32 8.65 -6.99
C LYS A 54 -16.16 10.13 -6.63
N LEU A 55 -15.02 10.52 -6.05
CA LEU A 55 -14.69 11.93 -5.83
C LEU A 55 -14.67 12.71 -7.15
N MET A 56 -13.96 12.20 -8.16
CA MET A 56 -13.85 12.83 -9.49
C MET A 56 -15.20 12.92 -10.21
N GLU A 57 -16.11 11.99 -9.95
CA GLU A 57 -17.49 11.97 -10.47
C GLU A 57 -18.48 12.80 -9.62
N ASN A 58 -18.00 13.47 -8.55
CA ASN A 58 -18.81 14.19 -7.56
C ASN A 58 -19.85 13.32 -6.81
N GLU A 59 -19.64 12.01 -6.76
CA GLU A 59 -20.44 11.04 -6.00
C GLU A 59 -19.95 10.86 -4.56
N LEU A 60 -18.76 11.38 -4.23
CA LEU A 60 -18.16 11.40 -2.90
C LEU A 60 -17.64 12.82 -2.61
N SER A 61 -17.95 13.38 -1.44
CA SER A 61 -17.45 14.70 -1.10
C SER A 61 -15.92 14.71 -0.85
N PRO A 62 -15.22 15.83 -1.11
CA PRO A 62 -13.81 15.96 -0.79
C PRO A 62 -13.45 15.57 0.65
N ASP A 63 -14.21 16.04 1.64
CA ASP A 63 -13.94 15.76 3.06
C ASP A 63 -14.09 14.27 3.39
N GLN A 64 -15.10 13.60 2.83
CA GLN A 64 -15.26 12.15 2.98
C GLN A 64 -14.11 11.38 2.35
N TYR A 65 -13.67 11.79 1.15
CA TYR A 65 -12.52 11.19 0.50
C TYR A 65 -11.25 11.33 1.32
N ILE A 66 -10.98 12.54 1.85
CA ILE A 66 -9.78 12.82 2.65
C ILE A 66 -9.72 11.90 3.87
N MET A 67 -10.82 11.74 4.62
CA MET A 67 -10.85 10.83 5.77
C MET A 67 -10.54 9.37 5.41
N ILE A 68 -11.06 8.89 4.27
CA ILE A 68 -10.77 7.54 3.77
C ILE A 68 -9.28 7.44 3.42
N ALA A 69 -8.77 8.37 2.63
CA ALA A 69 -7.39 8.39 2.16
C ALA A 69 -6.36 8.48 3.31
N GLU A 70 -6.61 9.30 4.32
CA GLU A 70 -5.77 9.41 5.53
C GLU A 70 -5.75 8.10 6.33
N THR A 71 -6.90 7.46 6.48
CA THR A 71 -7.01 6.15 7.14
C THR A 71 -6.20 5.11 6.40
N SER A 72 -6.37 5.01 5.07
CA SER A 72 -5.61 4.09 4.24
C SER A 72 -4.11 4.35 4.29
N SER A 73 -3.69 5.63 4.27
CA SER A 73 -2.27 5.98 4.37
C SER A 73 -1.66 5.56 5.70
N SER A 74 -2.40 5.70 6.80
CA SER A 74 -1.99 5.20 8.12
C SER A 74 -1.82 3.68 8.14
N GLN A 75 -2.73 2.95 7.49
CA GLN A 75 -2.63 1.49 7.37
C GLN A 75 -1.40 1.07 6.54
N ILE A 76 -1.17 1.69 5.39
CA ILE A 76 0.02 1.41 4.55
C ILE A 76 1.31 1.73 5.32
N ASN A 77 1.36 2.85 6.05
CA ASN A 77 2.51 3.18 6.89
C ASN A 77 2.75 2.12 7.99
N SER A 78 1.69 1.58 8.58
CA SER A 78 1.80 0.50 9.56
C SER A 78 2.41 -0.76 8.93
N LEU A 79 2.01 -1.12 7.70
CA LEU A 79 2.61 -2.24 6.97
C LEU A 79 4.08 -2.00 6.60
N VAL A 80 4.45 -0.77 6.23
CA VAL A 80 5.86 -0.41 6.01
C VAL A 80 6.69 -0.66 7.27
N ILE A 81 6.18 -0.30 8.45
CA ILE A 81 6.85 -0.53 9.73
C ILE A 81 6.95 -2.02 10.03
N GLU A 82 5.87 -2.79 9.83
CA GLU A 82 5.84 -4.25 10.01
C GLU A 82 6.90 -4.95 9.13
N LEU A 83 6.90 -4.66 7.83
CA LEU A 83 7.83 -5.25 6.87
C LEU A 83 9.28 -4.86 7.17
N THR A 84 9.53 -3.61 7.55
CA THR A 84 10.87 -3.11 7.91
C THR A 84 11.43 -3.83 9.13
N ASN A 85 10.57 -4.15 10.11
CA ASN A 85 10.99 -4.78 11.36
C ASN A 85 10.84 -6.31 11.35
N SER A 86 10.41 -6.90 10.22
CA SER A 86 10.07 -8.32 10.08
C SER A 86 11.24 -9.29 10.29
N GLY A 87 12.48 -8.78 10.29
CA GLY A 87 13.67 -9.61 10.40
C GLY A 87 13.95 -10.44 9.15
N ALA A 88 13.54 -9.95 7.96
CA ALA A 88 13.84 -10.58 6.67
C ALA A 88 15.29 -11.05 6.59
N THR A 89 15.50 -12.30 6.17
CA THR A 89 16.83 -12.86 5.95
C THR A 89 17.52 -12.18 4.78
N GLU A 90 18.84 -12.39 4.64
CA GLU A 90 19.61 -11.84 3.52
C GLU A 90 19.00 -12.22 2.16
N GLU A 91 18.58 -13.46 2.00
CA GLU A 91 17.93 -13.98 0.78
C GLU A 91 16.61 -13.24 0.45
N TRP A 92 15.81 -12.87 1.46
CA TRP A 92 14.54 -12.16 1.27
C TRP A 92 14.65 -10.63 1.26
N THR A 93 15.81 -10.09 1.63
CA THR A 93 15.99 -8.65 1.87
C THR A 93 15.65 -7.81 0.66
N GLU A 94 16.11 -8.20 -0.53
CA GLU A 94 15.85 -7.44 -1.76
C GLU A 94 14.36 -7.41 -2.11
N SER A 95 13.67 -8.55 -1.99
CA SER A 95 12.23 -8.65 -2.21
C SER A 95 11.44 -7.72 -1.29
N TYR A 96 11.79 -7.69 0.01
CA TYR A 96 11.14 -6.85 1.01
C TYR A 96 11.44 -5.37 0.79
N VAL A 97 12.69 -5.01 0.49
CA VAL A 97 13.08 -3.61 0.21
C VAL A 97 12.32 -3.06 -1.00
N ASN A 98 12.23 -3.84 -2.07
CA ASN A 98 11.47 -3.45 -3.26
C ASN A 98 9.98 -3.26 -2.93
N TYR A 99 9.38 -4.17 -2.16
CA TYR A 99 7.97 -4.04 -1.79
C TYR A 99 7.71 -2.86 -0.85
N ILE A 100 8.57 -2.62 0.15
CA ILE A 100 8.51 -1.43 1.01
C ILE A 100 8.60 -0.16 0.17
N GLY A 101 9.46 -0.15 -0.86
CA GLY A 101 9.55 0.94 -1.83
C GLY A 101 8.21 1.17 -2.55
N ALA A 102 7.56 0.10 -3.01
CA ALA A 102 6.24 0.20 -3.64
C ALA A 102 5.20 0.82 -2.70
N LEU A 103 5.15 0.38 -1.44
CA LEU A 103 4.23 0.94 -0.44
C LEU A 103 4.45 2.43 -0.19
N LYS A 104 5.71 2.88 -0.18
CA LYS A 104 6.02 4.32 -0.07
C LYS A 104 5.49 5.09 -1.28
N LYS A 105 5.62 4.54 -2.49
CA LYS A 105 5.05 5.14 -3.71
C LYS A 105 3.52 5.17 -3.72
N LEU A 106 2.87 4.14 -3.18
CA LEU A 106 1.42 4.17 -2.95
C LEU A 106 1.01 5.28 -1.97
N ASN A 107 1.77 5.48 -0.88
CA ASN A 107 1.50 6.58 0.05
C ASN A 107 1.71 7.96 -0.58
N GLU A 108 2.74 8.12 -1.41
CA GLU A 108 2.92 9.33 -2.22
C GLU A 108 1.71 9.55 -3.13
N LYS A 109 1.24 8.51 -3.83
CA LYS A 109 0.03 8.57 -4.69
C LYS A 109 -1.19 9.03 -3.90
N ILE A 110 -1.46 8.44 -2.74
CA ILE A 110 -2.60 8.78 -1.86
C ILE A 110 -2.49 10.23 -1.35
N THR A 111 -1.27 10.71 -1.09
CA THR A 111 -1.06 12.10 -0.70
C THR A 111 -1.46 13.05 -1.83
N GLU A 112 -1.09 12.73 -3.08
CA GLU A 112 -1.46 13.55 -4.24
C GLU A 112 -2.98 13.54 -4.49
N THR A 113 -3.68 12.43 -4.26
CA THR A 113 -5.14 12.40 -4.39
C THR A 113 -5.84 13.23 -3.31
N ILE A 114 -5.28 13.32 -2.10
CA ILE A 114 -5.73 14.25 -1.04
C ILE A 114 -5.55 15.71 -1.50
N VAL A 115 -4.45 16.04 -2.19
CA VAL A 115 -4.25 17.38 -2.76
C VAL A 115 -5.35 17.69 -3.78
N VAL A 116 -5.70 16.75 -4.66
CA VAL A 116 -6.82 16.92 -5.61
C VAL A 116 -8.13 17.20 -4.86
N ALA A 117 -8.47 16.43 -3.83
CA ALA A 117 -9.68 16.64 -3.04
C ALA A 117 -9.72 18.05 -2.40
N ASN A 118 -8.62 18.49 -1.80
CA ASN A 118 -8.52 19.83 -1.22
C ASN A 118 -8.72 20.95 -2.26
N LEU A 119 -8.18 20.78 -3.47
CA LEU A 119 -8.37 21.73 -4.57
C LEU A 119 -9.84 21.79 -5.02
N MET A 120 -10.50 20.64 -5.12
CA MET A 120 -11.92 20.55 -5.44
C MET A 120 -12.80 21.22 -4.37
N ASN A 121 -12.38 21.22 -3.10
CA ASN A 121 -13.09 21.91 -2.02
C ASN A 121 -12.93 23.45 -2.07
N SER A 122 -11.86 23.95 -2.71
CA SER A 122 -11.42 25.35 -2.59
C SER A 122 -11.88 26.27 -3.75
N ASN A 123 -12.76 25.83 -4.64
CA ASN A 123 -13.20 26.57 -5.85
C ASN A 123 -12.06 27.09 -6.74
N ASN A 124 -10.84 26.54 -6.63
CA ASN A 124 -9.63 27.11 -7.22
C ASN A 124 -9.05 26.23 -8.35
N ASN A 125 -9.04 26.84 -9.54
CA ASN A 125 -8.28 26.59 -10.79
C ASN A 125 -8.00 25.14 -11.25
N SER A 126 -8.67 24.74 -12.34
CA SER A 126 -8.65 23.42 -12.98
C SER A 126 -7.32 23.00 -13.64
N ASN A 127 -6.38 23.93 -13.89
CA ASN A 127 -5.12 23.60 -14.57
C ASN A 127 -4.13 22.83 -13.68
N SER A 128 -4.19 22.98 -12.36
CA SER A 128 -3.31 22.27 -11.42
C SER A 128 -3.70 20.80 -11.23
N ILE A 129 -4.99 20.46 -11.38
CA ILE A 129 -5.48 19.10 -11.15
C ILE A 129 -4.91 18.13 -12.19
N ASN A 130 -4.87 18.51 -13.47
CA ASN A 130 -4.37 17.62 -14.53
C ASN A 130 -2.89 17.25 -14.35
N GLU A 131 -2.06 18.18 -13.89
CA GLU A 131 -0.64 17.90 -13.58
C GLU A 131 -0.51 16.93 -12.40
N ILE A 132 -1.35 17.09 -11.38
CA ILE A 132 -1.38 16.19 -10.22
C ILE A 132 -1.88 14.79 -10.63
N ILE A 133 -2.88 14.69 -11.51
CA ILE A 133 -3.35 13.41 -12.06
C ILE A 133 -2.23 12.70 -12.83
N ALA A 134 -1.45 13.41 -13.64
CA ALA A 134 -0.29 12.82 -14.32
C ALA A 134 0.74 12.28 -13.32
N LYS A 135 0.99 13.00 -12.22
CA LYS A 135 1.86 12.55 -11.12
C LYS A 135 1.31 11.32 -10.42
N ILE A 136 0.00 11.26 -10.15
CA ILE A 136 -0.68 10.08 -9.57
C ILE A 136 -0.44 8.84 -10.43
N HIS A 137 -0.61 8.94 -11.75
CA HIS A 137 -0.35 7.83 -12.67
C HIS A 137 1.14 7.42 -12.70
N GLN A 138 2.05 8.39 -12.67
CA GLN A 138 3.48 8.11 -12.60
C GLN A 138 3.84 7.33 -11.32
N LEU A 139 3.34 7.76 -10.16
CA LEU A 139 3.55 7.10 -8.87
C LEU A 139 2.97 5.69 -8.84
N GLU A 140 1.80 5.49 -9.47
CA GLU A 140 1.20 4.16 -9.63
C GLU A 140 2.10 3.23 -10.46
N MET A 141 2.63 3.70 -11.59
CA MET A 141 3.57 2.91 -12.40
C MET A 141 4.86 2.57 -11.66
N GLU A 142 5.45 3.53 -10.93
CA GLU A 142 6.64 3.32 -10.11
C GLU A 142 6.38 2.27 -9.01
N SER A 143 5.22 2.35 -8.34
CA SER A 143 4.82 1.35 -7.37
C SER A 143 4.70 -0.04 -8.01
N GLN A 144 4.05 -0.15 -9.16
CA GLN A 144 3.88 -1.43 -9.86
C GLN A 144 5.20 -2.03 -10.33
N ASP A 145 6.15 -1.21 -10.79
CA ASP A 145 7.51 -1.66 -11.14
C ASP A 145 8.24 -2.24 -9.93
N LEU A 146 8.12 -1.59 -8.78
CA LEU A 146 8.71 -2.06 -7.52
C LEU A 146 8.05 -3.35 -7.01
N ILE A 147 6.74 -3.52 -7.18
CA ILE A 147 6.04 -4.79 -6.89
C ILE A 147 6.61 -5.91 -7.76
N LYS A 148 6.77 -5.68 -9.07
CA LYS A 148 7.36 -6.68 -9.98
C LYS A 148 8.79 -7.01 -9.61
N LYS A 149 9.60 -6.01 -9.26
CA LYS A 149 10.96 -6.23 -8.75
C LYS A 149 10.95 -7.08 -7.48
N SER A 150 10.07 -6.78 -6.53
CA SER A 150 9.89 -7.59 -5.33
C SER A 150 9.58 -9.06 -5.65
N ASP A 151 8.72 -9.32 -6.63
CA ASP A 151 8.39 -10.69 -7.05
C ASP A 151 9.55 -11.39 -7.74
N ASN A 152 10.32 -10.68 -8.56
CA ASN A 152 11.45 -11.24 -9.30
C ASN A 152 12.69 -11.50 -8.44
N THR A 153 12.79 -10.85 -7.27
CA THR A 153 13.92 -10.99 -6.35
C THR A 153 13.57 -11.83 -5.12
N ARG A 154 12.52 -12.66 -5.21
CA ARG A 154 12.27 -13.72 -4.22
C ARG A 154 13.32 -14.84 -4.41
N PRO A 155 13.77 -15.51 -3.33
CA PRO A 155 14.59 -16.72 -3.42
C PRO A 155 13.93 -17.85 -4.21
#